data_AF-A0A139CQ33-F1
#
_entry.id   AF-A0A139CQ33-F1
#
_cell.length_a   1.000
_cell.length_b   1.000
_cell.length_c   1.000
_cell.angle_alpha   90.00
_cell.angle_beta   90.00
_cell.angle_gamma   90.00
#
_symmetry.space_group_name_H-M   'P 1'
#
loop_
_entity.id
_entity.type
_entity.pdbx_description
1 polymer ?
#
loop_
_entity_poly.entity_id
_entity_poly.type
_entity_poly.pdbx_seq_one_letter_code
_entity_poly.pdbx_strand_id
1 'polypeptide(L)'
;TPGAHFVGVQPSDIVEYELSTDKLTDKDVSALRSELSDPRFENDYWKEQINLQLNINKKAEQQAFAGKGLDFVTDTYLPDRLSELGVI
;
A
#
# COMPACT_ATOMS: atom_id res chain seq x y z
N THR A 1 -3.84 -14.99 -10.57
CA THR A 1 -3.15 -16.25 -10.22
C THR A 1 -3.13 -16.36 -8.70
N PRO A 2 -3.60 -17.44 -8.07
CA PRO A 2 -3.70 -17.52 -6.60
C PRO A 2 -2.38 -17.38 -5.83
N GLY A 3 -1.24 -17.64 -6.47
CA GLY A 3 0.10 -17.46 -5.85
C GLY A 3 0.74 -16.10 -6.09
N ALA A 4 0.00 -15.12 -6.63
CA ALA A 4 0.54 -13.77 -6.80
C ALA A 4 0.57 -13.03 -5.45
N HIS A 5 1.64 -12.29 -5.22
CA HIS A 5 1.81 -11.45 -4.03
C HIS A 5 1.69 -9.98 -4.42
N PHE A 6 1.09 -9.19 -3.53
CA PHE A 6 1.03 -7.74 -3.68
C PHE A 6 2.26 -7.10 -3.02
N VAL A 7 3.17 -6.58 -3.84
CA VAL A 7 4.40 -5.93 -3.37
C VAL A 7 4.09 -4.55 -2.80
N GLY A 8 3.24 -3.77 -3.49
CA GLY A 8 2.76 -2.45 -3.10
C GLY A 8 2.43 -1.59 -4.33
N VAL A 9 2.22 -0.29 -4.20
CA VAL A 9 2.24 0.54 -2.97
C VAL A 9 1.13 0.13 -2.03
N GLN A 10 1.46 -0.16 -0.77
CA GLN A 10 0.53 -0.46 0.31
C GLN A 10 0.35 0.75 1.26
N PRO A 11 -0.72 0.77 2.06
CA PRO A 11 -1.00 1.82 3.04
C PRO A 11 0.13 2.12 4.03
N SER A 12 0.86 1.10 4.47
CA SER A 12 2.02 1.23 5.36
C SER A 12 3.19 1.98 4.71
N ASP A 13 3.45 1.76 3.42
CA ASP A 13 4.52 2.45 2.67
C ASP A 13 4.36 3.97 2.71
N ILE A 14 3.11 4.45 2.75
CA ILE A 14 2.80 5.89 2.83
C ILE A 14 3.43 6.50 4.10
N VAL A 15 3.35 5.77 5.20
CA VAL A 15 3.86 6.20 6.51
C VAL A 15 5.35 5.97 6.60
N GLU A 16 5.82 4.78 6.24
CA GLU A 16 7.22 4.35 6.36
C GLU A 16 8.16 5.19 5.49
N TYR A 17 7.76 5.46 4.25
CA TYR A 17 8.58 6.22 3.30
C TYR A 17 8.19 7.69 3.22
N GLU A 18 7.25 8.16 4.04
CA GLU A 18 6.73 9.53 4.03
C GLU A 18 6.40 10.01 2.60
N LEU A 19 5.56 9.25 1.90
CA LEU A 19 5.23 9.51 0.50
C LEU A 19 4.39 10.77 0.34
N SER A 20 4.47 11.37 -0.86
CA SER A 20 3.49 12.39 -1.25
C SER A 20 2.09 11.77 -1.34
N THR A 21 1.09 12.44 -0.77
CA THR A 21 -0.27 11.88 -0.64
C THR A 21 -1.36 12.85 -1.04
N ASP A 22 -2.47 12.28 -1.48
CA ASP A 22 -3.77 12.94 -1.56
C ASP A 22 -4.69 12.47 -0.42
N LYS A 23 -5.73 13.24 -0.13
CA LYS A 23 -6.80 12.80 0.77
C LYS A 23 -7.68 11.77 0.07
N LEU A 24 -8.21 10.82 0.83
CA LEU A 24 -9.27 9.95 0.32
C LEU A 24 -10.52 10.77 0.00
N THR A 25 -11.19 10.39 -1.08
CA THR A 25 -12.53 10.89 -1.39
C THR A 25 -13.58 10.03 -0.67
N ASP A 26 -14.81 10.53 -0.56
CA ASP A 26 -15.93 9.76 0.02
C ASP A 26 -16.17 8.43 -0.73
N LYS A 27 -15.91 8.43 -2.05
CA LYS A 27 -15.99 7.23 -2.87
C LYS A 27 -14.90 6.23 -2.51
N ASP A 28 -13.67 6.69 -2.29
CA ASP A 28 -12.55 5.83 -1.87
C ASP A 28 -12.85 5.21 -0.50
N VAL A 29 -13.33 6.01 0.46
CA VAL A 29 -13.71 5.53 1.80
C VAL A 29 -14.82 4.48 1.73
N SER A 30 -15.84 4.70 0.89
CA SER A 30 -16.93 3.74 0.68
C SER A 30 -16.44 2.43 0.06
N ALA A 31 -15.52 2.50 -0.90
CA ALA A 31 -14.90 1.33 -1.50
C ALA A 31 -14.10 0.51 -0.48
N LEU A 32 -13.20 1.15 0.28
CA LEU A 32 -12.40 0.50 1.32
C LEU A 32 -13.27 -0.19 2.39
N ARG A 33 -14.36 0.45 2.82
CA ARG A 33 -15.32 -0.17 3.75
C ARG A 33 -16.03 -1.38 3.15
N SER A 34 -16.30 -1.36 1.84
CA SER A 34 -16.91 -2.49 1.15
C SER A 34 -15.91 -3.66 1.03
N GLU A 35 -14.64 -3.37 0.78
CA GLU A 35 -13.55 -4.36 0.72
C GLU A 35 -13.36 -5.11 2.05
N LEU A 36 -13.55 -4.44 3.20
CA LEU A 36 -13.51 -5.10 4.52
C LEU A 36 -14.55 -6.23 4.68
N SER A 37 -15.63 -6.20 3.91
CA SER A 37 -16.68 -7.23 3.91
C SER A 37 -16.56 -8.24 2.78
N ASP A 38 -15.59 -8.06 1.88
CA ASP A 38 -15.40 -8.92 0.71
C ASP A 38 -14.47 -10.10 1.06
N PRO A 39 -14.89 -11.37 0.83
CA PRO A 39 -14.10 -12.55 1.17
C PRO A 39 -12.70 -12.59 0.54
N ARG A 40 -12.47 -11.85 -0.55
CA ARG A 40 -11.16 -11.75 -1.21
C ARG A 40 -10.12 -11.01 -0.36
N PHE A 41 -10.57 -10.19 0.59
CA PHE A 41 -9.74 -9.38 1.49
C PHE A 41 -9.89 -9.81 2.95
N GLU A 42 -10.42 -11.01 3.22
CA GLU A 42 -10.74 -11.46 4.58
C GLU A 42 -9.51 -11.76 5.44
N ASN A 43 -8.32 -11.91 4.85
CA ASN A 43 -7.11 -12.18 5.60
C ASN A 43 -6.65 -10.97 6.45
N ASP A 44 -5.88 -11.27 7.50
CA ASP A 44 -5.45 -10.26 8.47
C ASP A 44 -4.59 -9.16 7.83
N TYR A 45 -3.73 -9.53 6.87
CA TYR A 45 -2.90 -8.59 6.12
C TYR A 45 -3.74 -7.51 5.43
N TRP A 46 -4.75 -7.89 4.63
CA TRP A 46 -5.59 -6.92 3.92
C TRP A 46 -6.44 -6.09 4.86
N LYS A 47 -6.99 -6.70 5.92
CA LYS A 47 -7.74 -5.97 6.95
C LYS A 47 -6.87 -4.92 7.64
N GLU A 48 -5.63 -5.25 7.98
CA GLU A 48 -4.70 -4.30 8.59
C GLU A 48 -4.40 -3.13 7.66
N GLN A 49 -4.02 -3.43 6.41
CA GLN A 49 -3.71 -2.39 5.42
C GLN A 49 -4.92 -1.49 5.13
N ILE A 50 -6.10 -2.06 4.88
CA ILE A 50 -7.32 -1.29 4.59
C ILE A 50 -7.71 -0.40 5.79
N ASN A 51 -7.65 -0.94 7.01
CA ASN A 51 -7.93 -0.14 8.21
C ASN A 51 -6.88 0.96 8.41
N LEU A 52 -5.60 0.69 8.15
CA LEU A 52 -4.55 1.71 8.19
C LEU A 52 -4.85 2.83 7.19
N GLN A 53 -5.22 2.50 5.95
CA GLN A 53 -5.59 3.49 4.92
C GLN A 53 -6.75 4.38 5.38
N LEU A 54 -7.79 3.77 5.97
CA LEU A 54 -8.94 4.48 6.53
C LEU A 54 -8.53 5.37 7.71
N ASN A 55 -7.62 4.91 8.57
CA ASN A 55 -7.15 5.65 9.73
C ASN A 55 -6.30 6.86 9.34
N ILE A 56 -5.36 6.70 8.40
CA ILE A 56 -4.52 7.82 7.92
C ILE A 56 -5.29 8.76 6.99
N ASN A 57 -6.39 8.30 6.40
CA ASN A 57 -7.27 9.02 5.48
C ASN A 57 -6.53 9.68 4.30
N LYS A 58 -5.53 8.97 3.78
CA LYS A 58 -4.65 9.40 2.69
C LYS A 58 -4.56 8.30 1.65
N LYS A 59 -4.12 8.64 0.44
CA LYS A 59 -3.68 7.71 -0.61
C LYS A 59 -2.42 8.24 -1.27
N ALA A 60 -1.60 7.33 -1.79
CA ALA A 60 -0.41 7.66 -2.55
C ALA A 60 -0.48 6.98 -3.91
N GLU A 61 0.08 7.66 -4.89
CA GLU A 61 0.28 7.12 -6.22
C GLU A 61 1.67 6.45 -6.31
N GLN A 62 1.85 5.50 -7.22
CA GLN A 62 3.15 4.81 -7.38
C GLN A 62 4.30 5.77 -7.70
N GLN A 63 4.04 6.82 -8.48
CA GLN A 63 5.03 7.86 -8.77
C GLN A 63 5.42 8.70 -7.54
N ALA A 64 4.76 8.57 -6.39
CA ALA A 64 5.14 9.30 -5.18
C ALA A 64 6.56 8.94 -4.72
N PHE A 65 7.05 7.75 -5.05
CA PHE A 65 8.45 7.37 -4.82
C PHE A 65 9.44 8.22 -5.62
N ALA A 66 9.07 8.73 -6.80
CA ALA A 66 9.96 9.59 -7.59
C ALA A 66 10.28 10.91 -6.87
N GLY A 67 9.44 11.33 -5.91
CA GLY A 67 9.74 12.46 -5.02
C GLY A 67 10.91 12.22 -4.06
N LYS A 68 11.33 10.96 -3.89
CA LYS A 68 12.47 10.55 -3.04
C LYS A 68 13.77 10.37 -3.84
N GLY A 69 13.71 10.42 -5.17
CA GLY A 69 14.81 10.11 -6.08
C GLY A 69 14.33 9.19 -7.20
N LEU A 70 14.90 9.33 -8.41
CA LEU A 70 14.51 8.52 -9.57
C LEU A 70 14.93 7.05 -9.42
N ASP A 71 15.95 6.80 -8.61
CA ASP A 71 16.56 5.50 -8.27
C ASP A 71 15.99 4.89 -6.98
N PHE A 72 15.23 5.64 -6.18
CA PHE A 72 14.74 5.19 -4.88
C PHE A 72 13.97 3.85 -4.95
N VAL A 73 13.18 3.65 -6.01
CA VAL A 73 12.41 2.42 -6.20
C VAL A 73 13.32 1.21 -6.39
N THR A 74 14.38 1.35 -7.18
CA THR A 74 15.30 0.24 -7.50
C THR A 74 16.30 -0.02 -6.39
N ASP A 75 16.72 1.03 -5.68
CA ASP A 75 17.86 0.97 -4.77
C ASP A 75 17.43 0.77 -3.31
N THR A 76 16.17 1.05 -2.98
CA THR A 76 15.65 0.96 -1.60
C THR A 76 14.34 0.18 -1.54
N TYR A 77 13.26 0.72 -2.11
CA TYR A 77 11.91 0.19 -1.87
C TYR A 77 11.73 -1.26 -2.34
N LEU A 78 12.10 -1.59 -3.58
CA LEU A 78 11.96 -2.96 -4.08
C LEU A 78 12.88 -3.95 -3.37
N PRO A 79 14.19 -3.67 -3.16
CA PRO A 79 15.06 -4.54 -2.38
C PRO A 79 14.52 -4.83 -0.96
N ASP A 80 14.11 -3.80 -0.22
CA ASP A 80 13.58 -3.95 1.14
C ASP A 80 12.34 -4.84 1.14
N ARG A 81 11.39 -4.52 0.25
CA ARG A 81 10.11 -5.23 0.19
C ARG A 81 10.24 -6.68 -0.29
N LEU A 82 11.10 -6.95 -1.26
CA LEU A 82 11.33 -8.31 -1.75
C LEU A 82 12.03 -9.17 -0.70
N SER A 83 12.89 -8.57 0.13
CA SER A 83 13.53 -9.24 1.27
C SER A 83 12.50 -9.59 2.35
N GLU A 84 11.59 -8.67 2.68
CA GLU A 84 10.47 -8.93 3.62
C GLU A 84 9.56 -10.08 3.16
N LEU A 85 9.31 -10.16 1.85
CA LEU A 85 8.53 -11.23 1.24
C LEU A 85 9.32 -12.55 1.10
N GLY A 86 10.61 -12.56 1.43
CA GLY A 86 11.48 -13.74 1.30
C GLY A 86 11.70 -14.18 -0.14
N VAL A 87 11.61 -13.25 -1.10
CA VAL A 87 11.82 -13.52 -2.53
C VAL A 87 13.30 -13.50 -2.90
N ILE A 88 14.09 -12.67 -2.21
CA ILE A 88 15.54 -12.52 -2.37
C ILE A 88 16.28 -12.74 -1.06
#